data_AF-A0A848B5Z0-F1
#
_entry.id   AF-A0A848B5Z0-F1
#
_cell.length_a   1.000
_cell.length_b   1.000
_cell.length_c   1.000
_cell.angle_alpha   90.00
_cell.angle_beta   90.00
_cell.angle_gamma   90.00
#
_symmetry.space_group_name_H-M   'P 1'
#
loop_
_entity.id
_entity.type
_entity.pdbx_description
1 polymer ?
#
loop_
_entity_poly.entity_id
_entity_poly.type
_entity_poly.pdbx_seq_one_letter_code
_entity_poly.pdbx_strand_id
1 'polypeptide(L)'
;AIREGFKVEEPRAVRDAVEKYREENDWLGQFVENYCDTDPSFTEKSGELYQQYRAVCLQSGEFTRSTTDFYGSLEKAGFTRRKTKKGILVYGLRLKEGQDFLD
;
A
#
# COMPACT_ATOMS: atom_id res chain seq x y z
N ALA A 1 17.57 -19.12 9.50
CA ALA A 1 16.19 -18.67 9.27
C ALA A 1 15.89 -17.57 10.27
N ILE A 2 15.80 -16.31 9.84
CA ILE A 2 15.41 -15.21 10.73
C ILE A 2 14.26 -14.48 10.05
N ARG A 3 13.05 -14.88 10.43
CA ARG A 3 11.84 -14.07 10.34
C ARG A 3 11.53 -13.65 11.77
N GLU A 4 11.08 -12.41 11.92
CA GLU A 4 10.30 -11.84 13.04
C GLU A 4 10.94 -10.60 13.65
N GLY A 5 10.20 -9.49 13.55
CA GLY A 5 10.53 -8.31 14.34
C GLY A 5 9.94 -6.97 13.91
N PHE A 6 8.89 -6.90 13.09
CA PHE A 6 8.20 -5.62 12.86
C PHE A 6 6.80 -5.62 13.48
N LYS A 7 6.77 -5.39 14.79
CA LYS A 7 5.61 -4.81 15.48
C LYS A 7 5.61 -3.32 15.16
N VAL A 8 4.95 -2.90 14.08
CA VAL A 8 4.56 -1.50 13.95
C VAL A 8 3.32 -1.33 14.80
N GLU A 9 3.45 -0.61 15.92
CA GLU A 9 2.29 -0.07 16.61
C GLU A 9 1.53 0.82 15.60
N GLU A 10 0.38 0.34 15.15
CA GLU A 10 -0.49 1.01 14.20
C GLU A 10 -0.76 2.46 14.64
N PRO A 11 -0.30 3.48 13.90
CA PRO A 11 -0.64 4.85 14.23
C PRO A 11 -2.14 5.01 14.05
N ARG A 12 -2.84 5.36 15.15
CA ARG A 12 -4.30 5.59 15.20
C ARG A 12 -4.82 6.55 14.12
N ALA A 13 -3.95 7.38 13.54
CA ALA A 13 -4.25 8.27 12.44
C ALA A 13 -4.72 7.54 11.16
N VAL A 14 -4.33 6.28 10.97
CA VAL A 14 -4.67 5.52 9.76
C VAL A 14 -6.03 4.86 9.87
N ARG A 15 -6.42 4.39 11.06
CA ARG A 15 -7.76 3.82 11.28
C ARG A 15 -8.84 4.79 10.79
N ASP A 16 -8.69 6.08 11.06
CA ASP A 16 -9.67 7.10 10.64
C ASP A 16 -9.67 7.35 9.11
N ALA A 17 -8.49 7.35 8.47
CA ALA A 17 -8.36 7.55 7.03
C ALA A 17 -8.89 6.36 6.20
N VAL A 18 -8.71 5.14 6.72
CA VAL A 18 -9.16 3.90 6.07
C VAL A 18 -10.62 3.60 6.39
N GLU A 19 -11.11 3.92 7.59
CA GLU A 19 -12.49 3.64 8.02
C GLU A 19 -13.54 4.38 7.18
N LYS A 20 -13.28 5.63 6.75
CA LYS A 20 -14.16 6.37 5.84
C LYS A 20 -14.21 5.81 4.41
N TYR A 21 -13.21 5.03 4.01
CA TYR A 21 -13.12 4.46 2.66
C TYR A 21 -13.61 3.01 2.60
N ARG A 22 -13.81 2.37 3.77
CA ARG A 22 -14.15 0.95 3.93
C ARG A 22 -15.49 0.56 3.34
N GLU A 23 -16.41 1.49 3.10
CA GLU A 23 -17.74 1.17 2.54
C GLU A 23 -17.76 0.95 1.02
N GLU A 24 -16.75 1.40 0.26
CA GLU A 24 -16.76 1.28 -1.21
C GLU A 24 -15.60 0.47 -1.83
N ASN A 25 -14.50 0.22 -1.11
CA ASN A 25 -13.31 -0.43 -1.68
C ASN A 25 -12.64 -1.41 -0.70
N ASP A 26 -13.35 -2.48 -0.34
CA ASP A 26 -12.83 -3.59 0.47
C ASP A 26 -11.47 -4.12 -0.03
N TRP A 27 -11.29 -4.20 -1.35
CA TRP A 27 -10.09 -4.78 -1.95
C TRP A 27 -8.81 -3.95 -1.65
N LEU A 28 -8.89 -2.61 -1.66
CA LEU A 28 -7.74 -1.76 -1.38
C LEU A 28 -7.48 -1.68 0.11
N GLY A 29 -8.54 -1.55 0.92
CA GLY A 29 -8.43 -1.55 2.37
C GLY A 29 -7.78 -2.84 2.88
N GLN A 30 -8.22 -4.00 2.37
CA GLN A 30 -7.66 -5.29 2.72
C GLN A 30 -6.19 -5.41 2.27
N PHE A 31 -5.82 -4.89 1.10
CA PHE A 31 -4.42 -4.89 0.64
C PHE A 31 -3.54 -4.02 1.55
N VAL A 32 -3.97 -2.80 1.83
CA VAL A 32 -3.20 -1.86 2.66
C VAL A 32 -3.08 -2.38 4.09
N GLU A 33 -4.15 -2.89 4.70
CA GLU A 33 -4.12 -3.42 6.07
C GLU A 33 -3.21 -4.65 6.21
N ASN A 34 -3.25 -5.57 5.25
CA ASN A 34 -2.48 -6.82 5.33
C ASN A 34 -1.02 -6.64 4.88
N TYR A 35 -0.76 -5.90 3.80
CA TYR A 35 0.54 -5.87 3.12
C TYR A 35 1.28 -4.53 3.22
N CYS A 36 0.61 -3.44 3.61
CA CYS A 36 1.23 -2.13 3.73
C CYS A 36 1.24 -1.63 5.18
N ASP A 37 2.26 -0.85 5.53
CA ASP A 37 2.20 0.04 6.67
C ASP A 37 1.83 1.44 6.18
N THR A 38 1.13 2.18 7.01
CA THR A 38 0.62 3.51 6.67
C THR A 38 1.09 4.49 7.72
N ASP A 39 1.78 5.53 7.28
CA ASP A 39 2.26 6.62 8.13
C ASP A 39 2.51 7.83 7.25
N PRO A 40 2.19 9.06 7.71
CA PRO A 40 2.51 10.28 6.97
C PRO A 40 4.00 10.45 6.65
N SER A 41 4.89 9.82 7.42
CA SER A 41 6.34 9.82 7.20
C SER A 41 6.80 8.73 6.22
N PHE A 42 5.92 7.77 5.88
CA PHE A 42 6.23 6.68 4.97
C PHE A 42 6.03 7.06 3.51
N THR A 43 6.90 6.50 2.68
CA THR A 43 6.88 6.68 1.24
C THR A 43 7.26 5.39 0.54
N GLU A 44 6.54 5.03 -0.51
CA GLU A 44 6.78 3.82 -1.29
C GLU A 44 6.97 4.08 -2.77
N LYS A 45 7.81 3.29 -3.44
CA LYS A 45 7.91 3.36 -4.91
C LYS A 45 6.61 2.84 -5.52
N SER A 46 5.99 3.64 -6.38
CA SER A 46 4.73 3.26 -7.02
C SER A 46 4.87 1.95 -7.82
N GLY A 47 6.03 1.73 -8.44
CA GLY A 47 6.33 0.52 -9.20
C GLY A 47 6.31 -0.74 -8.33
N GLU A 48 6.95 -0.70 -7.17
CA GLU A 48 7.02 -1.83 -6.23
C GLU A 48 5.68 -2.08 -5.57
N LEU A 49 5.00 -1.01 -5.15
CA LEU A 49 3.65 -1.08 -4.61
C LEU A 49 2.69 -1.81 -5.58
N TYR A 50 2.72 -1.43 -6.87
CA TYR A 50 1.87 -2.08 -7.87
C TYR A 50 2.30 -3.51 -8.16
N GLN A 51 3.61 -3.81 -8.15
CA GLN A 51 4.10 -5.16 -8.36
C GLN A 51 3.63 -6.09 -7.23
N GLN A 52 3.71 -5.64 -5.98
CA GLN A 52 3.21 -6.38 -4.83
C GLN A 52 1.70 -6.56 -4.89
N TYR A 53 0.94 -5.53 -5.28
CA TYR A 53 -0.50 -5.63 -5.51
C TYR A 53 -0.85 -6.71 -6.54
N ARG A 54 -0.13 -6.75 -7.67
CA ARG A 54 -0.30 -7.81 -8.69
C ARG A 54 -0.02 -9.20 -8.13
N ALA A 55 1.04 -9.33 -7.33
CA ALA A 55 1.40 -10.61 -6.70
C ALA A 55 0.34 -11.07 -5.70
N VAL A 56 -0.28 -10.14 -4.96
CA VAL A 56 -1.40 -10.44 -4.05
C VAL A 56 -2.63 -10.88 -4.84
N CYS A 57 -3.03 -10.15 -5.88
CA CYS A 57 -4.16 -10.57 -6.72
C CYS A 57 -3.92 -11.95 -7.35
N LEU A 58 -2.69 -12.23 -7.80
CA LEU A 58 -2.34 -13.54 -8.36
C LEU A 58 -2.43 -14.66 -7.31
N GLN A 59 -2.02 -14.41 -6.07
CA GLN A 59 -2.09 -15.37 -4.97
C GLN A 59 -3.53 -15.59 -4.47
N SER A 60 -4.32 -14.53 -4.34
CA SER A 60 -5.73 -14.62 -3.95
C SER A 60 -6.63 -15.16 -5.06
N GLY A 61 -6.16 -15.18 -6.32
CA GLY A 61 -6.97 -15.48 -7.50
C GLY A 61 -7.96 -14.36 -7.85
N GLU A 62 -7.75 -13.15 -7.31
CA GLU A 62 -8.60 -11.99 -7.54
C GLU A 62 -8.23 -11.24 -8.82
N PHE A 63 -9.21 -10.52 -9.37
CA PHE A 63 -8.99 -9.72 -10.58
C PHE A 63 -8.03 -8.56 -10.29
N THR A 64 -6.88 -8.58 -10.97
CA THR A 64 -5.91 -7.48 -10.89
C THR A 64 -6.50 -6.21 -11.50
N ARG A 65 -6.74 -5.19 -10.67
CA ARG A 65 -7.16 -3.87 -11.16
C ARG A 65 -6.06 -3.19 -11.97
N SER A 66 -6.49 -2.38 -12.93
CA SER A 66 -5.59 -1.55 -13.75
C SER A 66 -4.83 -0.56 -12.87
N THR A 67 -3.62 -0.19 -13.30
CA THR A 67 -2.81 0.84 -12.63
C THR A 67 -3.59 2.12 -12.36
N THR A 68 -4.36 2.61 -13.35
CA THR A 68 -5.18 3.83 -13.21
C THR A 68 -6.20 3.73 -12.10
N ASP A 69 -6.90 2.60 -12.00
CA ASP A 69 -7.92 2.36 -10.98
C ASP A 69 -7.28 2.26 -9.60
N PHE A 70 -6.17 1.51 -9.51
CA PHE A 70 -5.39 1.38 -8.28
C PHE A 70 -4.90 2.71 -7.73
N TYR A 71 -4.23 3.52 -8.56
CA TYR A 71 -3.75 4.83 -8.14
C TYR A 71 -4.89 5.81 -7.90
N GLY A 72 -5.98 5.74 -8.67
CA GLY A 72 -7.16 6.57 -8.44
C GLY A 72 -7.80 6.28 -7.07
N SER A 73 -7.88 5.01 -6.67
CA SER A 73 -8.37 4.62 -5.34
C SER A 73 -7.41 5.02 -4.23
N LEU A 74 -6.09 4.93 -4.43
CA LEU A 74 -5.10 5.47 -3.48
C LEU A 74 -5.24 6.98 -3.28
N GLU A 75 -5.39 7.74 -4.36
CA GLU A 75 -5.61 9.20 -4.30
C GLU A 75 -6.92 9.54 -3.57
N LYS A 76 -7.99 8.76 -3.79
CA LYS A 76 -9.26 8.90 -3.06
C LYS A 76 -9.15 8.52 -1.58
N ALA A 77 -8.30 7.56 -1.24
CA ALA A 77 -8.01 7.18 0.14
C ALA A 77 -7.12 8.20 0.89
N GLY A 78 -6.70 9.28 0.22
CA GLY A 78 -5.89 10.36 0.80
C GLY A 78 -4.39 10.19 0.62
N PHE A 79 -3.94 9.16 -0.11
CA PHE A 79 -2.53 8.99 -0.42
C PHE A 79 -2.13 9.85 -1.60
N THR A 80 -1.01 10.55 -1.48
CA THR A 80 -0.53 11.43 -2.55
C THR A 80 0.65 10.81 -3.26
N ARG A 81 0.59 10.72 -4.58
CA ARG A 81 1.75 10.35 -5.41
C ARG A 81 2.50 11.59 -5.87
N ARG A 82 3.82 11.55 -5.76
CA ARG A 82 4.73 12.61 -6.23
C ARG A 82 5.81 12.03 -7.11
N LYS A 83 6.09 12.72 -8.22
CA LYS A 83 7.22 12.41 -9.08
C LYS A 83 8.50 12.96 -8.48
N THR A 84 9.52 12.12 -8.39
CA THR A 84 10.86 12.47 -7.89
C THR A 84 11.92 12.05 -8.90
N LYS A 85 13.19 12.43 -8.67
CA LYS A 85 14.31 12.02 -9.52
C LYS A 85 14.50 10.51 -9.61
N LYS A 86 14.03 9.75 -8.60
CA LYS A 86 14.12 8.28 -8.54
C LYS A 86 12.89 7.56 -9.11
N GLY A 87 11.88 8.30 -9.58
CA GLY A 87 10.60 7.74 -10.05
C GLY A 87 9.39 8.32 -9.31
N ILE A 88 8.24 7.68 -9.42
CA ILE A 88 7.01 8.09 -8.74
C ILE A 88 6.97 7.41 -7.36
N LEU A 89 6.80 8.22 -6.31
CA LEU A 89 6.68 7.78 -4.93
C LEU A 89 5.27 8.09 -4.40
N VAL A 90 4.68 7.17 -3.66
CA VAL A 90 3.40 7.34 -2.95
C VAL A 90 3.71 7.68 -1.50
N TYR A 91 3.11 8.73 -0.98
CA TYR A 91 3.30 9.23 0.38
C TYR A 91 2.10 8.84 1.25
N GLY A 92 2.39 8.51 2.51
CA GLY A 92 1.39 8.07 3.48
C GLY A 92 1.34 6.56 3.67
N LEU A 93 2.11 5.78 2.90
CA LEU A 93 2.20 4.33 3.01
C LEU A 93 3.56 3.78 2.55
N ARG A 94 3.89 2.57 3.02
CA ARG A 94 5.00 1.72 2.58
C ARG A 94 4.58 0.25 2.56
N LEU A 95 5.26 -0.60 1.82
CA LEU A 95 5.15 -2.05 1.93
C LEU A 95 5.75 -2.51 3.27
N LYS A 96 5.16 -3.53 3.89
CA LYS A 96 5.68 -4.10 5.14
C LYS A 96 7.07 -4.72 4.92
N GLU A 97 7.95 -4.59 5.92
CA GLU A 97 9.33 -5.11 5.86
C GLU A 97 9.35 -6.62 5.58
N GLY A 98 10.11 -7.02 4.55
CA GLY A 98 10.17 -8.38 4.01
C GLY A 98 9.51 -8.57 2.64
N GLN A 99 8.90 -7.52 2.07
CA GLN A 99 8.42 -7.48 0.67
C GLN A 99 9.28 -6.63 -0.26
N ASP A 100 10.29 -5.95 0.28
CA ASP A 100 11.36 -5.31 -0.50
C ASP A 100 12.30 -6.41 -1.02
N PHE A 101 11.98 -6.96 -2.18
CA PHE A 101 12.78 -7.97 -2.89
C PHE A 101 13.64 -7.33 -3.99
N LEU A 102 14.06 -6.08 -3.82
CA LEU A 102 14.77 -5.30 -4.85
C LEU A 102 15.87 -4.41 -4.26
N ASP A 103 16.88 -5.04 -3.65
CA ASP A 103 18.31 -5.05 -4.10
C ASP A 103 19.19 -5.89 -3.15
#